data_AF-A0A350G354-F1
#
_entry.id   AF-A0A350G354-F1
#
_cell.length_a   1.000
_cell.length_b   1.000
_cell.length_c   1.000
_cell.angle_alpha   90.00
_cell.angle_beta   90.00
_cell.angle_gamma   90.00
#
_symmetry.space_group_name_H-M   'P 1'
#
loop_
_entity.id
_entity.type
_entity.pdbx_description
1 polymer ?
#
loop_
_entity_poly.entity_id
_entity_poly.type
_entity_poly.pdbx_seq_one_letter_code
_entity_poly.pdbx_strand_id
1 'polypeptide(L)'
;MKSIRRLYFYLVAFISIEVVLWGLILLLRSILDDKVSGGVDDLAQALALIFVGVPIFLIHWLWVQRASDREDEEKIASLRAVFLYGILLATLAPVVQNLLAFINRSFLGVAQLSYSRAFLGGSQTLTDNAIAIVMNLIVAAYFWSVLRNEWKTLPDKENFSEVRRLYRYIWMLYGLLMTVLGAQQILRFLFYIPGNILGELGRETVVNGTALLVVGTPVWVYSWRVIQDSLPDPDEMRSTLRLGILYILALGGVITVITVAYNIVYEIMSILLGLSSTISDFIDKIGGPLSVGIPLGAVWAYFGHWLRRHIESAGDKVRQAGMTRLYYYILAFIGLVVAFVGVGTLFTFIIDMVTNRGFVLGSGNRSSLASAFSSLLVGLPLWLFNWRPMQLEALAQNEMGDHARRSVLRKFYIYLALFASVIGGMTAAVGLVYLLLRTVLTGDAGSDFVNQLLNFIQLLFLFSVVIIYHLRVMRADGTSISDLLAEKQSAFGVLIVDSGDGFVESVKAALVKSEAKVQVTVTTLAEKPQGDFGAVIVSGGVLAVEDAPAWIRSFNGNKVIVQNEAMNLVWADDAAQAALSVQMMAEGQAVQIKKQSRSAWIFVVYVFAALFALQMLFVVLALGISLISGF
;
A
#
# COMPACT_ATOMS: atom_id res chain seq x y z
N MET A 1 -29.21 15.21 -7.62
CA MET A 1 -29.85 14.64 -6.38
C MET A 1 -28.93 14.73 -5.14
N LYS A 2 -29.46 14.90 -3.90
CA LYS A 2 -28.63 14.84 -2.66
C LYS A 2 -27.92 13.48 -2.52
N SER A 3 -26.61 13.47 -2.28
CA SER A 3 -25.72 12.29 -2.25
C SER A 3 -26.26 11.10 -1.41
N ILE A 4 -26.83 11.35 -0.23
CA ILE A 4 -27.38 10.30 0.66
C ILE A 4 -28.57 9.56 0.01
N ARG A 5 -29.45 10.29 -0.68
CA ARG A 5 -30.62 9.70 -1.36
C ARG A 5 -30.15 8.78 -2.49
N ARG A 6 -29.15 9.22 -3.26
CA ARG A 6 -28.55 8.42 -4.35
C ARG A 6 -28.00 7.10 -3.80
N LEU A 7 -27.23 7.15 -2.70
CA LEU A 7 -26.68 5.96 -2.05
C LEU A 7 -27.77 4.95 -1.65
N TYR A 8 -28.85 5.43 -1.03
CA TYR A 8 -29.98 4.58 -0.65
C TYR A 8 -30.55 3.82 -1.85
N PHE A 9 -30.89 4.53 -2.94
CA PHE A 9 -31.53 3.89 -4.09
C PHE A 9 -30.65 2.84 -4.77
N TYR A 10 -29.36 3.13 -5.01
CA TYR A 10 -28.45 2.15 -5.59
C TYR A 10 -28.18 0.97 -4.65
N LEU A 11 -28.03 1.21 -3.35
CA LEU A 11 -27.77 0.13 -2.39
C LEU A 11 -28.98 -0.80 -2.26
N VAL A 12 -30.19 -0.26 -2.16
CA VAL A 12 -31.41 -1.07 -2.10
C VAL A 12 -31.62 -1.84 -3.40
N ALA A 13 -31.41 -1.22 -4.56
CA ALA A 13 -31.46 -1.91 -5.84
C ALA A 13 -30.43 -3.05 -5.91
N PHE A 14 -29.22 -2.85 -5.39
CA PHE A 14 -28.15 -3.86 -5.39
C PHE A 14 -28.50 -5.05 -4.51
N ILE A 15 -28.93 -4.80 -3.27
CA ILE A 15 -29.29 -5.87 -2.33
C ILE A 15 -30.51 -6.64 -2.84
N SER A 16 -31.53 -5.93 -3.32
CA SER A 16 -32.76 -6.58 -3.80
C SER A 16 -32.54 -7.44 -5.04
N ILE A 17 -31.68 -7.05 -5.99
CA ILE A 17 -31.38 -7.92 -7.14
C ILE A 17 -30.59 -9.17 -6.74
N GLU A 18 -29.67 -9.06 -5.79
CA GLU A 18 -28.98 -10.23 -5.24
C GLU A 18 -29.98 -11.17 -4.56
N VAL A 19 -30.90 -10.65 -3.74
CA VAL A 19 -31.98 -11.43 -3.11
C VAL A 19 -32.82 -12.17 -4.16
N VAL A 20 -33.21 -11.49 -5.25
CA VAL A 20 -33.96 -12.11 -6.35
C VAL A 20 -33.12 -13.20 -7.04
N LEU A 21 -31.84 -12.94 -7.30
CA LEU A 21 -30.93 -13.88 -7.94
C LEU A 21 -30.75 -15.17 -7.11
N TRP A 22 -30.55 -15.03 -5.80
CA TRP A 22 -30.50 -16.17 -4.87
C TRP A 22 -31.82 -16.94 -4.85
N GLY A 23 -32.97 -16.22 -4.81
CA GLY A 23 -34.29 -16.83 -4.90
C GLY A 23 -34.48 -17.64 -6.19
N LEU A 24 -34.06 -17.10 -7.34
CA LEU A 24 -34.14 -17.80 -8.62
C LEU A 24 -33.22 -19.04 -8.70
N ILE A 25 -32.01 -18.95 -8.14
CA ILE A 25 -31.08 -20.10 -8.06
C ILE A 25 -31.67 -21.21 -7.18
N LEU A 26 -32.20 -20.87 -6.00
CA LEU A 26 -32.83 -21.83 -5.10
C LEU A 26 -34.08 -22.47 -5.72
N LEU A 27 -34.91 -21.67 -6.39
CA LEU A 27 -36.10 -22.17 -7.07
C LEU A 27 -35.74 -23.23 -8.11
N LEU A 28 -34.75 -22.95 -8.96
CA LEU A 28 -34.32 -23.89 -9.99
C LEU A 28 -33.66 -25.15 -9.40
N ARG A 29 -32.89 -25.02 -8.31
CA ARG A 29 -32.32 -26.18 -7.62
C ARG A 29 -33.41 -27.08 -7.03
N SER A 30 -34.42 -26.48 -6.40
CA SER A 30 -35.56 -27.21 -5.83
C SER A 30 -36.38 -27.96 -6.89
N ILE A 31 -36.50 -27.41 -8.11
CA ILE A 31 -37.23 -28.06 -9.22
C ILE A 31 -36.43 -29.23 -9.83
N LEU A 32 -35.09 -29.14 -9.86
CA LEU A 32 -34.22 -30.03 -10.63
C LEU A 32 -33.51 -31.11 -9.79
N ASP A 33 -33.61 -31.09 -8.46
CA ASP A 33 -33.00 -32.11 -7.61
C ASP A 33 -33.94 -33.33 -7.44
N ASP A 34 -33.49 -34.51 -7.88
CA ASP A 34 -34.24 -35.79 -7.79
C ASP A 34 -34.39 -36.30 -6.35
N LYS A 35 -33.63 -35.72 -5.40
CA LYS A 35 -33.83 -35.92 -3.97
C LYS A 35 -34.68 -34.78 -3.43
N VAL A 36 -35.96 -35.05 -3.23
CA VAL A 36 -36.89 -34.23 -2.42
C VAL A 36 -36.46 -34.27 -0.94
N SER A 37 -35.24 -33.82 -0.62
CA SER A 37 -34.76 -33.63 0.74
C SER A 37 -34.71 -32.17 1.16
N GLY A 38 -34.93 -31.23 0.21
CA GLY A 38 -35.07 -29.79 0.48
C GLY A 38 -36.48 -29.32 0.86
N GLY A 39 -37.49 -30.20 0.73
CA GLY A 39 -38.83 -29.98 1.26
C GLY A 39 -39.57 -28.73 0.73
N VAL A 40 -40.80 -28.55 1.20
CA VAL A 40 -41.62 -27.36 0.91
C VAL A 40 -40.93 -26.06 1.36
N ASP A 41 -40.02 -26.16 2.33
CA ASP A 41 -39.31 -25.02 2.93
C ASP A 41 -38.34 -24.33 1.96
N ASP A 42 -37.52 -25.08 1.20
CA ASP A 42 -36.60 -24.50 0.22
C ASP A 42 -37.36 -23.78 -0.91
N LEU A 43 -38.46 -24.39 -1.37
CA LEU A 43 -39.36 -23.78 -2.36
C LEU A 43 -40.03 -22.52 -1.81
N ALA A 44 -40.55 -22.57 -0.59
CA ALA A 44 -41.17 -21.43 0.07
C ALA A 44 -40.17 -20.29 0.28
N GLN A 45 -38.93 -20.60 0.68
CA GLN A 45 -37.85 -19.63 0.82
C GLN A 45 -37.52 -18.98 -0.54
N ALA A 46 -37.35 -19.78 -1.59
CA ALA A 46 -37.08 -19.30 -2.93
C ALA A 46 -38.17 -18.35 -3.44
N LEU A 47 -39.44 -18.74 -3.29
CA LEU A 47 -40.60 -17.93 -3.66
C LEU A 47 -40.69 -16.64 -2.83
N ALA A 48 -40.43 -16.71 -1.51
CA ALA A 48 -40.44 -15.53 -0.64
C ALA A 48 -39.39 -14.50 -1.06
N LEU A 49 -38.16 -14.95 -1.37
CA LEU A 49 -37.09 -14.07 -1.86
C LEU A 49 -37.48 -13.39 -3.18
N ILE A 50 -38.13 -14.10 -4.09
CA ILE A 50 -38.58 -13.55 -5.38
C ILE A 50 -39.75 -12.57 -5.19
N PHE A 51 -40.81 -12.97 -4.48
CA PHE A 51 -42.02 -12.15 -4.32
C PHE A 51 -41.76 -10.84 -3.57
N VAL A 52 -40.83 -10.84 -2.61
CA VAL A 52 -40.42 -9.62 -1.90
C VAL A 52 -39.36 -8.84 -2.68
N GLY A 53 -38.36 -9.55 -3.23
CA GLY A 53 -37.22 -8.92 -3.88
C GLY A 53 -37.56 -8.21 -5.19
N VAL A 54 -38.40 -8.82 -6.05
CA VAL A 54 -38.70 -8.29 -7.40
C VAL A 54 -39.37 -6.92 -7.34
N PRO A 55 -40.45 -6.69 -6.56
CA PRO A 55 -41.08 -5.38 -6.50
C PRO A 55 -40.14 -4.30 -5.97
N ILE A 56 -39.35 -4.62 -4.93
CA ILE A 56 -38.38 -3.69 -4.35
C ILE A 56 -37.33 -3.33 -5.39
N PHE A 57 -36.75 -4.32 -6.07
CA PHE A 57 -35.76 -4.09 -7.12
C PHE A 57 -36.32 -3.21 -8.23
N LEU A 58 -37.48 -3.58 -8.80
CA LEU A 58 -38.07 -2.86 -9.92
C LEU A 58 -38.37 -1.39 -9.57
N ILE A 59 -38.92 -1.12 -8.39
CA ILE A 59 -39.20 0.26 -7.95
C ILE A 59 -37.92 1.09 -7.88
N HIS A 60 -36.88 0.58 -7.22
CA HIS A 60 -35.65 1.35 -7.01
C HIS A 60 -34.83 1.47 -8.30
N TRP A 61 -34.74 0.40 -9.08
CA TRP A 61 -33.96 0.37 -10.31
C TRP A 61 -34.58 1.22 -11.43
N LEU A 62 -35.90 1.10 -11.65
CA LEU A 62 -36.58 1.92 -12.67
C LEU A 62 -36.53 3.40 -12.30
N TRP A 63 -36.58 3.73 -11.01
CA TRP A 63 -36.44 5.11 -10.56
C TRP A 63 -35.05 5.67 -10.88
N VAL A 64 -34.00 4.91 -10.56
CA VAL A 64 -32.61 5.28 -10.85
C VAL A 64 -32.35 5.40 -12.35
N GLN A 65 -32.95 4.55 -13.18
CA GLN A 65 -32.86 4.64 -14.64
C GLN A 65 -33.49 5.93 -15.15
N ARG A 66 -34.73 6.22 -14.75
CA ARG A 66 -35.43 7.46 -15.15
C ARG A 66 -34.72 8.71 -14.66
N ALA A 67 -34.10 8.67 -13.48
CA ALA A 67 -33.32 9.79 -12.97
C ALA A 67 -32.07 10.04 -13.84
N SER A 68 -31.37 8.99 -14.24
CA SER A 68 -30.22 9.07 -15.14
C SER A 68 -30.57 9.58 -16.54
N ASP A 69 -31.78 9.30 -17.03
CA ASP A 69 -32.26 9.79 -18.34
C ASP A 69 -32.64 11.28 -18.31
N ARG A 70 -32.96 11.83 -17.13
CA ARG A 70 -33.45 13.20 -16.95
C ARG A 70 -32.38 14.17 -16.45
N GLU A 71 -31.45 13.69 -15.63
CA GLU A 71 -30.44 14.51 -14.94
C GLU A 71 -29.03 14.09 -15.36
N ASP A 72 -28.30 14.98 -16.05
CA ASP A 72 -26.90 14.72 -16.43
C ASP A 72 -25.99 14.48 -15.21
N GLU A 73 -26.27 15.17 -14.09
CA GLU A 73 -25.57 14.99 -12.80
C GLU A 73 -25.70 13.56 -12.26
N GLU A 74 -26.83 12.89 -12.52
CA GLU A 74 -27.04 11.51 -12.13
C GLU A 74 -26.34 10.54 -13.07
N LYS A 75 -26.34 10.87 -14.37
CA LYS A 75 -25.74 10.05 -15.40
C LYS A 75 -24.23 9.90 -15.24
N ILE A 76 -23.52 10.97 -14.87
CA ILE A 76 -22.06 10.96 -14.65
C ILE A 76 -21.66 10.57 -13.23
N ALA A 77 -22.62 10.25 -12.35
CA ALA A 77 -22.34 10.00 -10.94
C ALA A 77 -21.41 8.79 -10.73
N SER A 78 -20.38 8.97 -9.91
CA SER A 78 -19.47 7.88 -9.51
C SER A 78 -20.21 6.68 -8.91
N LEU A 79 -21.27 6.93 -8.14
CA LEU A 79 -22.07 5.88 -7.51
C LEU A 79 -22.82 4.99 -8.52
N ARG A 80 -23.24 5.56 -9.67
CA ARG A 80 -23.82 4.79 -10.78
C ARG A 80 -22.80 3.82 -11.37
N ALA A 81 -21.58 4.33 -11.62
CA ALA A 81 -20.48 3.51 -12.09
C ALA A 81 -20.14 2.39 -11.08
N VAL A 82 -20.03 2.72 -9.79
CA VAL A 82 -19.78 1.75 -8.72
C VAL A 82 -20.86 0.67 -8.68
N PHE A 83 -22.14 1.05 -8.79
CA PHE A 83 -23.23 0.09 -8.85
C PHE A 83 -23.11 -0.84 -10.07
N LEU A 84 -22.93 -0.29 -11.28
CA LEU A 84 -22.91 -1.07 -12.52
C LEU A 84 -21.71 -2.03 -12.61
N TYR A 85 -20.51 -1.59 -12.19
CA TYR A 85 -19.35 -2.47 -12.13
C TYR A 85 -19.41 -3.42 -10.93
N GLY A 86 -19.98 -2.97 -9.81
CA GLY A 86 -20.19 -3.78 -8.62
C GLY A 86 -21.12 -4.96 -8.89
N ILE A 87 -22.26 -4.75 -9.57
CA ILE A 87 -23.20 -5.83 -9.87
C ILE A 87 -22.63 -6.82 -10.88
N LEU A 88 -21.80 -6.35 -11.81
CA LEU A 88 -21.05 -7.24 -12.70
C LEU A 88 -20.03 -8.08 -11.92
N LEU A 89 -19.34 -7.52 -10.91
CA LEU A 89 -18.48 -8.32 -10.02
C LEU A 89 -19.29 -9.33 -9.22
N ALA A 90 -20.40 -8.90 -8.61
CA ALA A 90 -21.24 -9.74 -7.76
C ALA A 90 -21.87 -10.91 -8.51
N THR A 91 -22.13 -10.75 -9.81
CA THR A 91 -22.68 -11.83 -10.65
C THR A 91 -21.60 -12.67 -11.33
N LEU A 92 -20.55 -12.07 -11.88
CA LEU A 92 -19.51 -12.80 -12.61
C LEU A 92 -18.52 -13.53 -11.67
N ALA A 93 -18.28 -13.06 -10.45
CA ALA A 93 -17.43 -13.78 -9.49
C ALA A 93 -18.00 -15.16 -9.12
N PRO A 94 -19.30 -15.29 -8.76
CA PRO A 94 -19.95 -16.59 -8.62
C PRO A 94 -19.87 -17.44 -9.89
N VAL A 95 -19.98 -16.89 -11.09
CA VAL A 95 -19.81 -17.66 -12.34
C VAL A 95 -18.43 -18.34 -12.38
N VAL A 96 -17.36 -17.59 -12.07
CA VAL A 96 -16.00 -18.14 -12.04
C VAL A 96 -15.81 -19.17 -10.92
N GLN A 97 -16.39 -18.93 -9.74
CA GLN A 97 -16.33 -19.87 -8.61
C GLN A 97 -17.06 -21.19 -8.91
N ASN A 98 -18.27 -21.12 -9.49
CA ASN A 98 -19.04 -22.30 -9.85
C ASN A 98 -18.41 -23.03 -11.05
N LEU A 99 -17.78 -22.31 -11.99
CA LEU A 99 -16.99 -22.92 -13.07
C LEU A 99 -15.77 -23.67 -12.51
N LEU A 100 -15.07 -23.09 -11.53
CA LEU A 100 -13.97 -23.74 -10.83
C LEU A 100 -14.44 -24.99 -10.07
N ALA A 101 -15.54 -24.90 -9.33
CA ALA A 101 -16.13 -26.05 -8.64
C ALA A 101 -16.54 -27.16 -9.62
N PHE A 102 -17.17 -26.79 -10.74
CA PHE A 102 -17.55 -27.72 -11.80
C PHE A 102 -16.34 -28.47 -12.40
N ILE A 103 -15.28 -27.74 -12.76
CA ILE A 103 -14.04 -28.31 -13.34
C ILE A 103 -13.32 -29.18 -12.31
N ASN A 104 -13.15 -28.67 -11.09
CA ASN A 104 -12.47 -29.38 -10.02
C ASN A 104 -13.16 -30.71 -9.69
N ARG A 105 -14.50 -30.69 -9.58
CA ARG A 105 -15.30 -31.90 -9.36
C ARG A 105 -15.14 -32.91 -10.49
N SER A 106 -15.14 -32.43 -11.74
CA SER A 106 -14.92 -33.29 -12.92
C SER A 106 -13.55 -33.96 -12.85
N PHE A 107 -12.49 -33.23 -12.48
CA PHE A 107 -11.15 -33.78 -12.34
C PHE A 107 -11.02 -34.75 -11.16
N LEU A 108 -11.66 -34.48 -10.02
CA LEU A 108 -11.70 -35.42 -8.89
C LEU A 108 -12.41 -36.72 -9.26
N GLY A 109 -13.51 -36.64 -10.02
CA GLY A 109 -14.23 -37.82 -10.52
C GLY A 109 -13.35 -38.69 -11.44
N VAL A 110 -12.63 -38.06 -12.37
CA VAL A 110 -11.64 -38.75 -13.23
C VAL A 110 -10.51 -39.37 -12.41
N ALA A 111 -10.06 -38.69 -11.36
CA ALA A 111 -9.02 -39.17 -10.45
C ALA A 111 -9.50 -40.22 -9.43
N GLN A 112 -10.80 -40.57 -9.43
CA GLN A 112 -11.45 -41.47 -8.46
C GLN A 112 -11.29 -41.02 -7.00
N LEU A 113 -11.30 -39.70 -6.77
CA LEU A 113 -11.21 -39.09 -5.44
C LEU A 113 -12.58 -38.64 -4.94
N SER A 114 -12.76 -38.60 -3.62
CA SER A 114 -13.98 -38.06 -3.02
C SER A 114 -14.19 -36.59 -3.41
N TYR A 115 -15.39 -36.25 -3.87
CA TYR A 115 -15.77 -34.88 -4.21
C TYR A 115 -15.68 -33.91 -3.02
N SER A 116 -15.76 -34.41 -1.78
CA SER A 116 -15.57 -33.60 -0.57
C SER A 116 -14.16 -33.00 -0.45
N ARG A 117 -13.18 -33.53 -1.19
CA ARG A 117 -11.79 -33.02 -1.22
C ARG A 117 -11.58 -31.86 -2.20
N ALA A 118 -12.65 -31.40 -2.86
CA ALA A 118 -12.59 -30.24 -3.73
C ALA A 118 -12.21 -28.97 -2.94
N PHE A 119 -11.29 -28.20 -3.49
CA PHE A 119 -10.89 -26.88 -2.99
C PHE A 119 -12.09 -25.94 -2.76
N LEU A 120 -13.10 -26.00 -3.64
CA LEU A 120 -14.35 -25.25 -3.56
C LEU A 120 -15.52 -26.13 -4.02
N GLY A 121 -16.69 -25.97 -3.38
CA GLY A 121 -17.93 -26.60 -3.81
C GLY A 121 -18.03 -28.12 -3.58
N GLY A 122 -17.29 -28.69 -2.62
CA GLY A 122 -17.28 -30.13 -2.38
C GLY A 122 -18.66 -30.75 -2.10
N SER A 123 -19.57 -29.98 -1.48
CA SER A 123 -20.95 -30.38 -1.19
C SER A 123 -21.96 -30.12 -2.33
N GLN A 124 -21.57 -29.42 -3.40
CA GLN A 124 -22.48 -29.00 -4.47
C GLN A 124 -22.51 -30.01 -5.62
N THR A 125 -23.63 -30.17 -6.33
CA THR A 125 -23.71 -31.01 -7.53
C THR A 125 -23.25 -30.28 -8.80
N LEU A 126 -23.03 -31.01 -9.90
CA LEU A 126 -22.76 -30.37 -11.21
C LEU A 126 -23.95 -29.50 -11.66
N THR A 127 -25.17 -29.97 -11.38
CA THR A 127 -26.42 -29.25 -11.65
C THR A 127 -26.49 -27.96 -10.85
N ASP A 128 -26.14 -27.98 -9.55
CA ASP A 128 -26.13 -26.78 -8.70
C ASP A 128 -25.22 -25.67 -9.23
N ASN A 129 -24.05 -26.08 -9.73
CA ASN A 129 -23.06 -25.17 -10.31
C ASN A 129 -23.54 -24.63 -11.66
N ALA A 130 -24.11 -25.48 -12.52
CA ALA A 130 -24.64 -25.07 -13.81
C ALA A 130 -25.80 -24.06 -13.68
N ILE A 131 -26.74 -24.32 -12.76
CA ILE A 131 -27.85 -23.39 -12.46
C ILE A 131 -27.30 -22.04 -12.00
N ALA A 132 -26.36 -22.04 -11.05
CA ALA A 132 -25.77 -20.80 -10.55
C ALA A 132 -25.04 -20.03 -11.66
N ILE A 133 -24.28 -20.70 -12.53
CA ILE A 133 -23.61 -20.09 -13.68
C ILE A 133 -24.64 -19.42 -14.60
N VAL A 134 -25.67 -20.15 -15.03
CA VAL A 134 -26.67 -19.63 -15.97
C VAL A 134 -27.41 -18.43 -15.40
N MET A 135 -27.90 -18.53 -14.15
CA MET A 135 -28.67 -17.45 -13.53
C MET A 135 -27.84 -16.18 -13.35
N ASN A 136 -26.60 -16.32 -12.89
CA ASN A 136 -25.70 -15.18 -12.76
C ASN A 136 -25.36 -14.56 -14.13
N LEU A 137 -25.14 -15.37 -15.17
CA LEU A 137 -24.87 -14.88 -16.52
C LEU A 137 -26.05 -14.11 -17.13
N ILE A 138 -27.29 -14.52 -16.85
CA ILE A 138 -28.49 -13.80 -17.32
C ILE A 138 -28.54 -12.38 -16.71
N VAL A 139 -28.36 -12.27 -15.39
CA VAL A 139 -28.35 -10.97 -14.70
C VAL A 139 -27.15 -10.14 -15.16
N ALA A 140 -25.96 -10.75 -15.28
CA ALA A 140 -24.77 -10.07 -15.77
C ALA A 140 -24.96 -9.54 -17.20
N ALA A 141 -25.60 -10.30 -18.09
CA ALA A 141 -25.86 -9.88 -19.47
C ALA A 141 -26.77 -8.64 -19.54
N TYR A 142 -27.79 -8.56 -18.68
CA TYR A 142 -28.64 -7.39 -18.56
C TYR A 142 -27.83 -6.15 -18.16
N PHE A 143 -27.09 -6.20 -17.05
CA PHE A 143 -26.33 -5.05 -16.57
C PHE A 143 -25.13 -4.70 -17.48
N TRP A 144 -24.56 -5.68 -18.17
CA TRP A 144 -23.55 -5.44 -19.20
C TRP A 144 -24.11 -4.65 -20.37
N SER A 145 -25.33 -4.98 -20.82
CA SER A 145 -26.04 -4.23 -21.87
C SER A 145 -26.30 -2.78 -21.44
N VAL A 146 -26.78 -2.59 -20.20
CA VAL A 146 -26.98 -1.25 -19.62
C VAL A 146 -25.68 -0.47 -19.60
N LEU A 147 -24.61 -1.02 -19.01
CA LEU A 147 -23.30 -0.37 -18.93
C LEU A 147 -22.74 -0.02 -20.32
N ARG A 148 -22.87 -0.93 -21.31
CA ARG A 148 -22.40 -0.67 -22.67
C ARG A 148 -23.16 0.50 -23.32
N ASN A 149 -24.45 0.63 -23.06
CA ASN A 149 -25.25 1.74 -23.57
C ASN A 149 -24.92 3.07 -22.86
N GLU A 150 -24.63 3.03 -21.55
CA GLU A 150 -24.15 4.21 -20.81
C GLU A 150 -22.88 4.78 -21.43
N TRP A 151 -21.87 3.94 -21.69
CA TRP A 151 -20.60 4.37 -22.28
C TRP A 151 -20.71 5.10 -23.61
N LYS A 152 -21.78 4.87 -24.38
CA LYS A 152 -22.04 5.55 -25.66
C LYS A 152 -22.58 6.97 -25.48
N THR A 153 -23.24 7.25 -24.36
CA THR A 153 -24.01 8.48 -24.15
C THR A 153 -23.50 9.33 -22.97
N LEU A 154 -22.40 8.91 -22.33
CA LEU A 154 -21.75 9.65 -21.24
C LEU A 154 -21.10 10.94 -21.77
N PRO A 155 -21.50 12.12 -21.27
CA PRO A 155 -20.88 13.39 -21.64
C PRO A 155 -19.48 13.54 -21.03
N ASP A 156 -19.30 13.05 -19.80
CA ASP A 156 -18.02 12.96 -19.09
C ASP A 156 -17.77 11.51 -18.64
N LYS A 157 -16.54 11.04 -18.82
CA LYS A 157 -16.12 9.66 -18.61
C LYS A 157 -15.19 9.49 -17.41
N GLU A 158 -14.76 10.57 -16.74
CA GLU A 158 -13.73 10.51 -15.69
C GLU A 158 -14.12 9.50 -14.58
N ASN A 159 -15.25 9.71 -13.92
CA ASN A 159 -15.76 8.83 -12.86
C ASN A 159 -15.92 7.37 -13.30
N PHE A 160 -16.45 7.14 -14.50
CA PHE A 160 -16.64 5.79 -15.04
C PHE A 160 -15.32 5.12 -15.41
N SER A 161 -14.31 5.88 -15.84
CA SER A 161 -12.99 5.39 -16.20
C SER A 161 -12.24 4.89 -14.96
N GLU A 162 -12.32 5.61 -13.84
CA GLU A 162 -11.70 5.21 -12.58
C GLU A 162 -12.28 3.90 -12.04
N VAL A 163 -13.61 3.79 -11.99
CA VAL A 163 -14.28 2.58 -11.51
C VAL A 163 -14.03 1.40 -12.46
N ARG A 164 -14.02 1.63 -13.78
CA ARG A 164 -13.67 0.60 -14.78
C ARG A 164 -12.26 0.07 -14.57
N ARG A 165 -11.32 0.97 -14.29
CA ARG A 165 -9.93 0.61 -14.02
C ARG A 165 -9.84 -0.28 -12.79
N LEU A 166 -10.48 0.12 -11.69
CA LEU A 166 -10.56 -0.69 -10.46
C LEU A 166 -11.18 -2.07 -10.74
N TYR A 167 -12.30 -2.12 -11.46
CA TYR A 167 -12.94 -3.37 -11.88
C TYR A 167 -12.00 -4.31 -12.64
N ARG A 168 -11.26 -3.79 -13.64
CA ARG A 168 -10.30 -4.59 -14.42
C ARG A 168 -9.17 -5.13 -13.54
N TYR A 169 -8.66 -4.33 -12.62
CA TYR A 169 -7.60 -4.74 -11.71
C TYR A 169 -8.06 -5.77 -10.68
N ILE A 170 -9.31 -5.68 -10.18
CA ILE A 170 -9.89 -6.71 -9.31
C ILE A 170 -9.90 -8.06 -10.03
N TRP A 171 -10.37 -8.11 -11.28
CA TRP A 171 -10.36 -9.33 -12.08
C TRP A 171 -8.95 -9.87 -12.36
N MET A 172 -8.01 -8.97 -12.66
CA MET A 172 -6.61 -9.35 -12.87
C MET A 172 -6.00 -9.98 -11.61
N LEU A 173 -6.20 -9.36 -10.44
CA LEU A 173 -5.70 -9.87 -9.16
C LEU A 173 -6.39 -11.18 -8.76
N TYR A 174 -7.70 -11.30 -8.99
CA TYR A 174 -8.45 -12.52 -8.69
C TYR A 174 -7.97 -13.72 -9.53
N GLY A 175 -7.81 -13.52 -10.85
CA GLY A 175 -7.22 -14.53 -11.74
C GLY A 175 -5.78 -14.89 -11.37
N LEU A 176 -4.97 -13.87 -11.06
CA LEU A 176 -3.57 -14.06 -10.68
C LEU A 176 -3.44 -14.87 -9.39
N LEU A 177 -4.27 -14.57 -8.38
CA LEU A 177 -4.30 -15.31 -7.11
C LEU A 177 -4.60 -16.79 -7.34
N MET A 178 -5.64 -17.12 -8.12
CA MET A 178 -5.95 -18.51 -8.47
C MET A 178 -4.79 -19.18 -9.22
N THR A 179 -4.14 -18.46 -10.14
CA THR A 179 -2.97 -18.98 -10.87
C THR A 179 -1.79 -19.28 -9.94
N VAL A 180 -1.48 -18.37 -9.02
CA VAL A 180 -0.41 -18.52 -8.04
C VAL A 180 -0.70 -19.69 -7.10
N LEU A 181 -1.93 -19.80 -6.58
CA LEU A 181 -2.35 -20.91 -5.72
C LEU A 181 -2.31 -22.25 -6.47
N GLY A 182 -2.76 -22.27 -7.73
CA GLY A 182 -2.71 -23.47 -8.57
C GLY A 182 -1.29 -23.95 -8.82
N ALA A 183 -0.39 -23.04 -9.19
CA ALA A 183 1.03 -23.33 -9.38
C ALA A 183 1.70 -23.79 -8.08
N GLN A 184 1.39 -23.13 -6.96
CA GLN A 184 1.90 -23.48 -5.64
C GLN A 184 1.49 -24.90 -5.23
N GLN A 185 0.22 -25.28 -5.43
CA GLN A 185 -0.26 -26.62 -5.10
C GLN A 185 0.43 -27.71 -5.95
N ILE A 186 0.60 -27.48 -7.24
CA ILE A 186 1.32 -28.42 -8.12
C ILE A 186 2.77 -28.57 -7.67
N LEU A 187 3.47 -27.46 -7.41
CA LEU A 187 4.86 -27.51 -6.93
C LEU A 187 4.97 -28.17 -5.56
N ARG A 188 4.02 -27.92 -4.65
CA ARG A 188 3.99 -28.56 -3.33
C ARG A 188 3.89 -30.08 -3.47
N PHE A 189 3.09 -30.57 -4.40
CA PHE A 189 3.02 -31.99 -4.69
C PHE A 189 4.29 -32.52 -5.34
N LEU A 190 4.87 -31.79 -6.31
CA LEU A 190 6.10 -32.22 -7.00
C LEU A 190 7.31 -32.30 -6.05
N PHE A 191 7.37 -31.42 -5.05
CA PHE A 191 8.43 -31.43 -4.04
C PHE A 191 8.13 -32.33 -2.83
N TYR A 192 6.94 -32.93 -2.76
CA TYR A 192 6.59 -33.86 -1.69
C TYR A 192 7.22 -35.22 -1.98
N ILE A 193 8.16 -35.67 -1.13
CA ILE A 193 8.65 -37.05 -1.16
C ILE A 193 7.74 -37.88 -0.26
N PRO A 194 7.00 -38.86 -0.80
CA PRO A 194 6.15 -39.71 0.02
C PRO A 194 7.00 -40.50 1.03
N GLY A 195 6.63 -40.46 2.31
CA GLY A 195 7.04 -41.50 3.26
C GLY A 195 6.44 -42.85 2.86
N ASN A 196 6.88 -43.94 3.50
CA ASN A 196 6.47 -45.35 3.22
C ASN A 196 4.96 -45.67 3.37
N ILE A 197 4.09 -44.66 3.44
CA ILE A 197 2.63 -44.80 3.47
C ILE A 197 2.13 -44.61 2.04
N LEU A 198 1.98 -45.74 1.33
CA LEU A 198 1.25 -45.81 0.06
C LEU A 198 -0.23 -45.46 0.29
N GLY A 199 -0.72 -44.41 -0.35
CA GLY A 199 -2.15 -44.15 -0.51
C GLY A 199 -2.63 -42.77 -0.08
N GLU A 200 -3.13 -42.02 -1.07
CA GLU A 200 -4.16 -40.97 -0.96
C GLU A 200 -3.88 -39.57 -0.41
N LEU A 201 -2.82 -39.28 0.36
CA LEU A 201 -2.57 -37.90 0.81
C LEU A 201 -1.70 -37.15 -0.22
N GLY A 202 -2.30 -36.25 -1.01
CA GLY A 202 -1.60 -35.36 -1.94
C GLY A 202 -2.09 -35.38 -3.39
N ARG A 203 -2.81 -36.42 -3.85
CA ARG A 203 -3.33 -36.45 -5.24
C ARG A 203 -4.38 -35.36 -5.46
N GLU A 204 -5.20 -35.08 -4.45
CA GLU A 204 -6.16 -33.98 -4.44
C GLU A 204 -5.47 -32.62 -4.59
N THR A 205 -4.26 -32.44 -4.06
CA THR A 205 -3.49 -31.19 -4.18
C THR A 205 -3.17 -30.87 -5.64
N VAL A 206 -2.75 -31.87 -6.43
CA VAL A 206 -2.51 -31.65 -7.88
C VAL A 206 -3.80 -31.40 -8.62
N VAL A 207 -4.86 -32.15 -8.30
CA VAL A 207 -6.15 -32.01 -8.97
C VAL A 207 -6.74 -30.62 -8.72
N ASN A 208 -6.76 -30.19 -7.45
CA ASN A 208 -7.18 -28.85 -7.04
C ASN A 208 -6.31 -27.77 -7.69
N GLY A 209 -4.98 -27.96 -7.68
CA GLY A 209 -4.03 -27.04 -8.31
C GLY A 209 -4.25 -26.91 -9.83
N THR A 210 -4.54 -28.02 -10.50
CA THR A 210 -4.83 -28.07 -11.94
C THR A 210 -6.13 -27.34 -12.26
N ALA A 211 -7.19 -27.56 -11.48
CA ALA A 211 -8.45 -26.85 -11.66
C ALA A 211 -8.27 -25.33 -11.48
N LEU A 212 -7.51 -24.91 -10.47
CA LEU A 212 -7.16 -23.51 -10.24
C LEU A 212 -6.39 -22.89 -11.42
N LEU A 213 -5.44 -23.61 -12.02
CA LEU A 213 -4.71 -23.12 -13.20
C LEU A 213 -5.62 -23.02 -14.43
N VAL A 214 -6.43 -24.05 -14.70
CA VAL A 214 -7.33 -24.10 -15.86
C VAL A 214 -8.34 -22.93 -15.85
N VAL A 215 -8.80 -22.50 -14.68
CA VAL A 215 -9.72 -21.35 -14.56
C VAL A 215 -9.00 -20.03 -14.34
N GLY A 216 -8.04 -20.00 -13.41
CA GLY A 216 -7.36 -18.78 -12.99
C GLY A 216 -6.48 -18.17 -14.08
N THR A 217 -5.74 -18.99 -14.82
CA THR A 217 -4.79 -18.49 -15.83
C THR A 217 -5.51 -17.80 -16.99
N PRO A 218 -6.58 -18.35 -17.60
CA PRO A 218 -7.35 -17.62 -18.60
C PRO A 218 -7.94 -16.30 -18.10
N VAL A 219 -8.51 -16.27 -16.89
CA VAL A 219 -9.08 -15.06 -16.29
C VAL A 219 -8.00 -13.99 -16.10
N TRP A 220 -6.84 -14.37 -15.56
CA TRP A 220 -5.70 -13.49 -15.40
C TRP A 220 -5.19 -12.95 -16.74
N VAL A 221 -4.90 -13.84 -17.69
CA VAL A 221 -4.33 -13.47 -19.00
C VAL A 221 -5.28 -12.55 -19.76
N TYR A 222 -6.57 -12.85 -19.78
CA TYR A 222 -7.56 -12.00 -20.44
C TYR A 222 -7.63 -10.62 -19.78
N SER A 223 -7.79 -10.57 -18.45
CA SER A 223 -7.92 -9.31 -17.71
C SER A 223 -6.66 -8.46 -17.82
N TRP A 224 -5.49 -9.10 -17.80
CA TRP A 224 -4.21 -8.42 -17.94
C TRP A 224 -4.01 -7.88 -19.37
N ARG A 225 -4.36 -8.65 -20.41
CA ARG A 225 -4.34 -8.16 -21.80
C ARG A 225 -5.24 -6.94 -21.97
N VAL A 226 -6.48 -6.99 -21.47
CA VAL A 226 -7.43 -5.86 -21.52
C VAL A 226 -6.84 -4.60 -20.84
N ILE A 227 -6.09 -4.76 -19.75
CA ILE A 227 -5.40 -3.64 -19.11
C ILE A 227 -4.25 -3.12 -19.99
N GLN A 228 -3.41 -4.01 -20.53
CA GLN A 228 -2.28 -3.63 -21.37
C GLN A 228 -2.72 -2.93 -22.66
N ASP A 229 -3.77 -3.43 -23.30
CA ASP A 229 -4.36 -2.85 -24.52
C ASP A 229 -4.97 -1.46 -24.27
N SER A 230 -5.27 -1.11 -23.01
CA SER A 230 -5.76 0.22 -22.64
C SER A 230 -4.68 1.26 -22.39
N LEU A 231 -3.40 0.86 -22.33
CA LEU A 231 -2.28 1.76 -22.02
C LEU A 231 -1.88 2.77 -23.10
N PRO A 232 -2.29 2.66 -24.38
CA PRO A 232 -2.14 3.77 -25.30
C PRO A 232 -2.88 5.04 -24.85
N ASP A 233 -3.91 4.91 -24.01
CA ASP A 233 -4.57 6.04 -23.35
C ASP A 233 -3.66 6.65 -22.25
N PRO A 234 -3.25 7.93 -22.37
CA PRO A 234 -2.39 8.58 -21.39
C PRO A 234 -2.95 8.60 -19.96
N ASP A 235 -4.27 8.57 -19.80
CA ASP A 235 -4.89 8.61 -18.47
C ASP A 235 -4.89 7.23 -17.80
N GLU A 236 -4.97 6.16 -18.59
CA GLU A 236 -4.74 4.79 -18.11
C GLU A 236 -3.26 4.55 -17.78
N MET A 237 -2.34 5.09 -18.61
CA MET A 237 -0.91 4.96 -18.36
C MET A 237 -0.47 5.75 -17.11
N ARG A 238 -0.94 6.99 -16.91
CA ARG A 238 -0.51 7.85 -15.79
C ARG A 238 -1.27 7.59 -14.48
N SER A 239 -2.13 6.58 -14.45
CA SER A 239 -2.96 6.23 -13.31
C SER A 239 -2.16 5.92 -12.05
N THR A 240 -2.52 6.57 -10.94
CA THR A 240 -2.00 6.26 -9.59
C THR A 240 -2.41 4.87 -9.10
N LEU A 241 -3.62 4.40 -9.47
CA LEU A 241 -4.10 3.07 -9.14
C LEU A 241 -3.22 1.98 -9.78
N ARG A 242 -2.87 2.15 -11.07
CA ARG A 242 -1.94 1.24 -11.76
C ARG A 242 -0.60 1.20 -11.04
N LEU A 243 -0.04 2.38 -10.74
CA LEU A 243 1.24 2.49 -10.05
C LEU A 243 1.20 1.77 -8.69
N GLY A 244 0.16 2.01 -7.89
CA GLY A 244 -0.04 1.36 -6.59
C GLY A 244 -0.11 -0.16 -6.69
N ILE A 245 -0.85 -0.70 -7.66
CA ILE A 245 -0.97 -2.15 -7.86
C ILE A 245 0.34 -2.76 -8.34
N LEU A 246 1.07 -2.09 -9.22
CA LEU A 246 2.40 -2.55 -9.65
C LEU A 246 3.37 -2.59 -8.47
N TYR A 247 3.33 -1.63 -7.55
CA TYR A 247 4.10 -1.70 -6.30
C TYR A 247 3.68 -2.88 -5.44
N ILE A 248 2.37 -3.07 -5.21
CA ILE A 248 1.88 -4.18 -4.39
C ILE A 248 2.33 -5.52 -4.96
N LEU A 249 2.26 -5.72 -6.28
CA LEU A 249 2.68 -6.96 -6.91
C LEU A 249 4.21 -7.13 -6.95
N ALA A 250 4.95 -6.04 -7.20
CA ALA A 250 6.41 -6.05 -7.20
C ALA A 250 7.02 -6.08 -5.78
N LEU A 251 6.26 -5.84 -4.72
CA LEU A 251 6.75 -5.93 -3.34
C LEU A 251 6.10 -7.07 -2.54
N GLY A 252 4.90 -7.51 -2.92
CA GLY A 252 4.13 -8.51 -2.19
C GLY A 252 4.82 -9.88 -2.12
N GLY A 253 5.60 -10.25 -3.15
CA GLY A 253 6.37 -11.49 -3.17
C GLY A 253 7.75 -11.40 -2.49
N VAL A 254 8.21 -10.19 -2.13
CA VAL A 254 9.58 -9.98 -1.63
C VAL A 254 9.82 -10.72 -0.32
N ILE A 255 8.88 -10.63 0.63
CA ILE A 255 9.03 -11.29 1.93
C ILE A 255 9.10 -12.80 1.74
N THR A 256 8.24 -13.37 0.90
CA THR A 256 8.31 -14.80 0.56
C THR A 256 9.66 -15.16 -0.05
N VAL A 257 10.15 -14.41 -1.04
CA VAL A 257 11.45 -14.68 -1.67
C VAL A 257 12.59 -14.63 -0.65
N ILE A 258 12.56 -13.67 0.28
CA ILE A 258 13.53 -13.55 1.37
C ILE A 258 13.43 -14.74 2.32
N THR A 259 12.22 -15.13 2.74
CA THR A 259 12.00 -16.30 3.59
C THR A 259 12.48 -17.58 2.93
N VAL A 260 12.25 -17.74 1.62
CA VAL A 260 12.71 -18.91 0.86
C VAL A 260 14.22 -18.91 0.73
N ALA A 261 14.84 -17.77 0.41
CA ALA A 261 16.29 -17.63 0.40
C ALA A 261 16.89 -17.94 1.79
N TYR A 262 16.28 -17.44 2.86
CA TYR A 262 16.67 -17.73 4.24
C TYR A 262 16.60 -19.22 4.53
N ASN A 263 15.47 -19.89 4.22
CA ASN A 263 15.29 -21.32 4.48
C ASN A 263 16.29 -22.18 3.70
N ILE A 264 16.54 -21.85 2.43
CA ILE A 264 17.54 -22.57 1.62
C ILE A 264 18.93 -22.44 2.25
N VAL A 265 19.34 -21.22 2.59
CA VAL A 265 20.66 -21.00 3.23
C VAL A 265 20.71 -21.68 4.59
N TYR A 266 19.62 -21.65 5.36
CA TYR A 266 19.51 -22.29 6.68
C TYR A 266 19.69 -23.79 6.61
N GLU A 267 19.04 -24.45 5.66
CA GLU A 267 19.19 -25.89 5.49
C GLU A 267 20.60 -26.26 4.98
N ILE A 268 21.19 -25.45 4.08
CA ILE A 268 22.59 -25.65 3.67
C ILE A 268 23.53 -25.50 4.87
N MET A 269 23.37 -24.45 5.68
CA MET A 269 24.17 -24.25 6.90
C MET A 269 23.95 -25.39 7.90
N SER A 270 22.72 -25.91 8.01
CA SER A 270 22.40 -27.04 8.87
C SER A 270 23.13 -28.32 8.44
N ILE A 271 23.22 -28.59 7.13
CA ILE A 271 24.02 -29.70 6.60
C ILE A 271 25.50 -29.48 6.95
N LEU A 272 26.04 -28.28 6.69
CA LEU A 272 27.45 -27.96 6.94
C LEU A 272 27.84 -28.09 8.42
N LEU A 273 26.91 -27.80 9.33
CA LEU A 273 27.09 -27.95 10.78
C LEU A 273 26.76 -29.37 11.28
N GLY A 274 26.37 -30.29 10.40
CA GLY A 274 26.07 -31.69 10.74
C GLY A 274 24.77 -31.86 11.53
N LEU A 275 23.73 -31.07 11.24
CA LEU A 275 22.37 -31.21 11.79
C LEU A 275 21.48 -32.13 10.96
N SER A 276 21.58 -32.05 9.64
CA SER A 276 20.82 -32.88 8.70
C SER A 276 21.76 -33.85 8.00
N SER A 277 21.27 -35.08 7.83
CA SER A 277 22.09 -36.22 7.41
C SER A 277 21.80 -36.71 6.00
N THR A 278 20.69 -36.29 5.37
CA THR A 278 20.24 -36.84 4.08
C THR A 278 19.72 -35.76 3.13
N ILE A 279 20.00 -35.93 1.83
CA ILE A 279 19.48 -35.07 0.75
C ILE A 279 17.94 -35.07 0.68
N SER A 280 17.29 -36.18 1.06
CA SER A 280 15.82 -36.27 1.16
C SER A 280 15.25 -35.29 2.19
N ASP A 281 15.83 -35.25 3.40
CA ASP A 281 15.42 -34.34 4.48
C ASP A 281 15.59 -32.86 4.08
N PHE A 282 16.65 -32.56 3.29
CA PHE A 282 16.83 -31.25 2.68
C PHE A 282 15.70 -30.89 1.72
N ILE A 283 15.36 -31.78 0.78
CA ILE A 283 14.30 -31.55 -0.21
C ILE A 283 12.93 -31.38 0.47
N ASP A 284 12.61 -32.21 1.46
CA ASP A 284 11.34 -32.15 2.18
C ASP A 284 11.17 -30.81 2.91
N LYS A 285 12.23 -30.31 3.55
CA LYS A 285 12.20 -29.04 4.29
C LYS A 285 12.12 -27.81 3.40
N ILE A 286 12.78 -27.82 2.23
CA ILE A 286 12.71 -26.69 1.28
C ILE A 286 11.53 -26.77 0.33
N GLY A 287 10.92 -27.94 0.14
CA GLY A 287 9.84 -28.17 -0.82
C GLY A 287 8.62 -27.28 -0.56
N GLY A 288 8.21 -27.16 0.70
CA GLY A 288 7.17 -26.23 1.13
C GLY A 288 7.50 -24.77 0.75
N PRO A 289 8.59 -24.19 1.28
CA PRO A 289 9.04 -22.85 0.92
C PRO A 289 9.18 -22.63 -0.60
N LEU A 290 9.81 -23.54 -1.34
CA LEU A 290 9.98 -23.43 -2.79
C LEU A 290 8.65 -23.43 -3.54
N SER A 291 7.68 -24.22 -3.10
CA SER A 291 6.35 -24.25 -3.73
C SER A 291 5.67 -22.88 -3.75
N VAL A 292 5.92 -22.05 -2.72
CA VAL A 292 5.38 -20.69 -2.61
C VAL A 292 6.33 -19.67 -3.25
N GLY A 293 7.64 -19.87 -3.07
CA GLY A 293 8.69 -18.98 -3.54
C GLY A 293 8.77 -18.88 -5.05
N ILE A 294 8.61 -19.99 -5.76
CA ILE A 294 8.73 -20.01 -7.23
C ILE A 294 7.60 -19.19 -7.89
N PRO A 295 6.30 -19.42 -7.61
CA PRO A 295 5.23 -18.62 -8.19
C PRO A 295 5.30 -17.14 -7.80
N LEU A 296 5.53 -16.83 -6.51
CA LEU A 296 5.63 -15.43 -6.07
C LEU A 296 6.90 -14.73 -6.56
N GLY A 297 8.01 -15.46 -6.74
CA GLY A 297 9.21 -14.97 -7.40
C GLY A 297 8.97 -14.64 -8.88
N ALA A 298 8.16 -15.45 -9.58
CA ALA A 298 7.74 -15.15 -10.95
C ALA A 298 6.84 -13.91 -11.03
N VAL A 299 5.89 -13.75 -10.09
CA VAL A 299 5.08 -12.53 -9.95
C VAL A 299 5.97 -11.31 -9.72
N TRP A 300 6.90 -11.41 -8.77
CA TRP A 300 7.86 -10.36 -8.46
C TRP A 300 8.68 -9.94 -9.69
N ALA A 301 9.27 -10.91 -10.40
CA ALA A 301 10.07 -10.63 -11.59
C ALA A 301 9.23 -10.01 -12.72
N TYR A 302 8.05 -10.58 -13.00
CA TYR A 302 7.17 -10.13 -14.07
C TYR A 302 6.61 -8.72 -13.81
N PHE A 303 6.03 -8.48 -12.64
CA PHE A 303 5.46 -7.17 -12.32
C PHE A 303 6.51 -6.14 -11.93
N GLY A 304 7.67 -6.55 -11.41
CA GLY A 304 8.83 -5.67 -11.22
C GLY A 304 9.36 -5.14 -12.55
N HIS A 305 9.36 -5.98 -13.60
CA HIS A 305 9.68 -5.55 -14.95
C HIS A 305 8.67 -4.51 -15.49
N TRP A 306 7.37 -4.73 -15.29
CA TRP A 306 6.33 -3.77 -15.69
C TRP A 306 6.34 -2.48 -14.88
N LEU A 307 6.65 -2.55 -13.58
CA LEU A 307 6.85 -1.37 -12.73
C LEU A 307 7.99 -0.52 -13.27
N ARG A 308 9.13 -1.13 -13.62
CA ARG A 308 10.27 -0.41 -14.19
C ARG A 308 9.90 0.31 -15.49
N ARG A 309 9.21 -0.36 -16.41
CA ARG A 309 8.72 0.29 -17.65
C ARG A 309 7.76 1.44 -17.38
N HIS A 310 6.87 1.29 -16.41
CA HIS A 310 5.96 2.36 -16.04
C HIS A 310 6.71 3.57 -15.46
N ILE A 311 7.73 3.33 -14.62
CA ILE A 311 8.61 4.40 -14.13
C ILE A 311 9.29 5.09 -15.31
N GLU A 312 9.93 4.34 -16.21
CA GLU A 312 10.59 4.88 -17.41
C GLU A 312 9.65 5.73 -18.29
N SER A 313 8.35 5.42 -18.32
CA SER A 313 7.34 6.19 -19.08
C SER A 313 6.96 7.55 -18.48
N ALA A 314 7.36 7.85 -17.24
CA ALA A 314 6.96 9.09 -16.54
C ALA A 314 7.60 10.37 -17.13
N GLY A 315 8.56 10.26 -18.06
CA GLY A 315 9.19 11.36 -18.81
C GLY A 315 10.15 12.24 -18.00
N ASP A 316 9.80 12.60 -16.77
CA ASP A 316 10.62 13.40 -15.86
C ASP A 316 11.56 12.53 -15.00
N LYS A 317 12.87 12.80 -15.07
CA LYS A 317 13.90 12.10 -14.29
C LYS A 317 13.72 12.26 -12.79
N VAL A 318 13.22 13.40 -12.31
CA VAL A 318 12.99 13.63 -10.87
C VAL A 318 11.82 12.76 -10.38
N ARG A 319 10.72 12.74 -11.14
CA ARG A 319 9.57 11.86 -10.87
C ARG A 319 9.95 10.37 -10.93
N GLN A 320 10.75 9.97 -11.92
CA GLN A 320 11.28 8.61 -12.04
C GLN A 320 12.10 8.18 -10.81
N ALA A 321 13.03 9.03 -10.38
CA ALA A 321 13.83 8.78 -9.20
C ALA A 321 12.95 8.72 -7.92
N GLY A 322 11.95 9.59 -7.81
CA GLY A 322 10.97 9.56 -6.72
C GLY A 322 10.25 8.22 -6.60
N MET A 323 9.77 7.68 -7.73
CA MET A 323 9.15 6.35 -7.77
C MET A 323 10.17 5.25 -7.40
N THR A 324 11.33 5.27 -8.03
CA THR A 324 12.39 4.26 -7.83
C THR A 324 12.80 4.16 -6.36
N ARG A 325 12.96 5.29 -5.67
CA ARG A 325 13.33 5.37 -4.25
C ARG A 325 12.36 4.63 -3.32
N LEU A 326 11.05 4.63 -3.59
CA LEU A 326 10.08 3.92 -2.75
C LEU A 326 10.41 2.43 -2.67
N TYR A 327 10.65 1.82 -3.84
CA TYR A 327 11.00 0.41 -3.95
C TYR A 327 12.28 0.08 -3.18
N TYR A 328 13.35 0.87 -3.42
CA TYR A 328 14.66 0.64 -2.79
C TYR A 328 14.64 0.86 -1.27
N TYR A 329 13.94 1.87 -0.76
CA TYR A 329 13.87 2.11 0.69
C TYR A 329 13.10 1.01 1.43
N ILE A 330 12.04 0.46 0.85
CA ILE A 330 11.32 -0.68 1.45
C ILE A 330 12.24 -1.90 1.52
N LEU A 331 12.92 -2.25 0.42
CA LEU A 331 13.86 -3.37 0.41
C LEU A 331 15.06 -3.17 1.34
N ALA A 332 15.60 -1.95 1.38
CA ALA A 332 16.68 -1.61 2.30
C ALA A 332 16.24 -1.80 3.76
N PHE A 333 15.02 -1.39 4.11
CA PHE A 333 14.53 -1.51 5.48
C PHE A 333 14.35 -2.99 5.88
N ILE A 334 13.75 -3.79 5.01
CA ILE A 334 13.62 -5.24 5.24
C ILE A 334 15.01 -5.88 5.39
N GLY A 335 15.95 -5.56 4.48
CA GLY A 335 17.32 -6.06 4.56
C GLY A 335 18.02 -5.66 5.87
N LEU A 336 17.85 -4.41 6.32
CA LEU A 336 18.41 -3.92 7.58
C LEU A 336 17.89 -4.70 8.77
N VAL A 337 16.57 -4.96 8.83
CA VAL A 337 15.95 -5.74 9.90
C VAL A 337 16.48 -7.17 9.91
N VAL A 338 16.51 -7.84 8.75
CA VAL A 338 16.99 -9.23 8.65
C VAL A 338 18.49 -9.32 9.01
N ALA A 339 19.30 -8.36 8.56
CA ALA A 339 20.71 -8.27 8.93
C ALA A 339 20.89 -8.04 10.44
N PHE A 340 20.10 -7.13 11.02
CA PHE A 340 20.13 -6.84 12.46
C PHE A 340 19.83 -8.07 13.30
N VAL A 341 18.79 -8.83 12.94
CA VAL A 341 18.45 -10.11 13.58
C VAL A 341 19.63 -11.08 13.46
N GLY A 342 20.22 -11.22 12.27
CA GLY A 342 21.37 -12.09 12.06
C GLY A 342 22.59 -11.75 12.92
N VAL A 343 22.95 -10.47 13.04
CA VAL A 343 24.06 -10.04 13.91
C VAL A 343 23.71 -10.29 15.39
N GLY A 344 22.48 -9.97 15.81
CA GLY A 344 22.01 -10.18 17.17
C GLY A 344 22.06 -11.64 17.59
N THR A 345 21.53 -12.55 16.75
CA THR A 345 21.59 -13.99 16.99
C THR A 345 23.03 -14.51 17.02
N LEU A 346 23.91 -14.00 16.15
CA LEU A 346 25.33 -14.37 16.16
C LEU A 346 26.03 -13.95 17.46
N PHE A 347 25.77 -12.74 17.93
CA PHE A 347 26.32 -12.27 19.21
C PHE A 347 25.75 -13.03 20.41
N THR A 348 24.45 -13.36 20.40
CA THR A 348 23.86 -14.24 21.43
C THR A 348 24.60 -15.57 21.47
N PHE A 349 24.82 -16.21 20.32
CA PHE A 349 25.58 -17.46 20.23
C PHE A 349 27.00 -17.32 20.80
N ILE A 350 27.71 -16.23 20.47
CA ILE A 350 29.07 -15.97 20.99
C ILE A 350 29.05 -15.79 22.50
N ILE A 351 28.06 -15.08 23.04
CA ILE A 351 27.90 -14.86 24.49
C ILE A 351 27.60 -16.19 25.19
N ASP A 352 26.72 -17.02 24.64
CA ASP A 352 26.41 -18.35 25.18
C ASP A 352 27.67 -19.23 25.22
N MET A 353 28.47 -19.19 24.15
CA MET A 353 29.74 -19.91 24.06
C MET A 353 30.76 -19.47 25.12
N VAL A 354 30.86 -18.17 25.42
CA VAL A 354 31.87 -17.63 26.35
C VAL A 354 31.41 -17.71 27.81
N THR A 355 30.12 -17.61 28.08
CA THR A 355 29.58 -17.55 29.45
C THR A 355 29.23 -18.91 30.03
N ASN A 356 28.89 -19.89 29.19
CA ASN A 356 28.51 -21.23 29.66
C ASN A 356 29.76 -22.11 29.87
N ARG A 357 30.08 -22.41 31.14
CA ARG A 357 31.26 -23.22 31.54
C ARG A 357 31.26 -24.66 31.02
N GLY A 358 30.13 -25.15 30.52
CA GLY A 358 29.97 -26.47 29.90
C GLY A 358 29.48 -26.41 28.46
N PHE A 359 29.82 -25.35 27.71
CA PHE A 359 29.33 -25.18 26.34
C PHE A 359 29.69 -26.39 25.46
N VAL A 360 28.65 -27.10 25.02
CA VAL A 360 28.76 -28.15 24.00
C VAL A 360 28.02 -27.66 22.76
N LEU A 361 28.65 -27.79 21.59
CA LEU A 361 28.04 -27.46 20.31
C LEU A 361 26.99 -28.53 19.93
N GLY A 362 25.88 -28.56 20.67
CA GLY A 362 24.72 -29.41 20.44
C GLY A 362 23.81 -28.89 19.32
N SER A 363 22.71 -29.60 19.08
CA SER A 363 21.80 -29.31 17.97
C SER A 363 21.19 -27.90 18.02
N GLY A 364 20.75 -27.44 19.20
CA GLY A 364 20.18 -26.10 19.37
C GLY A 364 21.18 -24.99 19.03
N ASN A 365 22.43 -25.11 19.48
CA ASN A 365 23.49 -24.14 19.22
C ASN A 365 23.88 -24.08 17.74
N ARG A 366 23.95 -25.23 17.07
CA ARG A 366 24.19 -25.31 15.62
C ARG A 366 23.03 -24.70 14.83
N SER A 367 21.78 -24.92 15.26
CA SER A 367 20.59 -24.35 14.61
C SER A 367 20.57 -22.83 14.78
N SER A 368 20.91 -22.31 15.96
CA SER A 368 21.06 -20.87 16.20
C SER A 368 22.14 -20.26 15.30
N LEU A 369 23.29 -20.94 15.17
CA LEU A 369 24.37 -20.51 14.29
C LEU A 369 23.98 -20.52 12.81
N ALA A 370 23.29 -21.57 12.35
CA ALA A 370 22.73 -21.65 10.99
C ALA A 370 21.75 -20.51 10.73
N SER A 371 20.86 -20.21 11.69
CA SER A 371 19.89 -19.10 11.61
C SER A 371 20.59 -17.75 11.51
N ALA A 372 21.63 -17.52 12.32
CA ALA A 372 22.43 -16.30 12.31
C ALA A 372 23.09 -16.07 10.94
N PHE A 373 23.80 -17.09 10.43
CA PHE A 373 24.44 -17.00 9.11
C PHE A 373 23.43 -16.82 7.98
N SER A 374 22.29 -17.49 8.03
CA SER A 374 21.25 -17.38 7.00
C SER A 374 20.64 -15.99 6.95
N SER A 375 20.34 -15.43 8.13
CA SER A 375 19.86 -14.05 8.25
C SER A 375 20.90 -13.05 7.74
N LEU A 376 22.19 -13.24 8.05
CA LEU A 376 23.26 -12.35 7.58
C LEU A 376 23.48 -12.45 6.07
N LEU A 377 23.57 -13.66 5.53
CA LEU A 377 23.83 -13.91 4.10
C LEU A 377 22.68 -13.44 3.21
N VAL A 378 21.45 -13.35 3.73
CA VAL A 378 20.29 -12.82 3.00
C VAL A 378 20.08 -11.33 3.27
N GLY A 379 20.03 -10.94 4.54
CA GLY A 379 19.69 -9.59 4.96
C GLY A 379 20.76 -8.55 4.63
N LEU A 380 22.04 -8.84 4.88
CA LEU A 380 23.11 -7.86 4.68
C LEU A 380 23.29 -7.49 3.21
N PRO A 381 23.36 -8.44 2.25
CA PRO A 381 23.39 -8.07 0.83
C PRO A 381 22.14 -7.31 0.40
N LEU A 382 20.95 -7.72 0.87
CA LEU A 382 19.71 -7.03 0.55
C LEU A 382 19.75 -5.57 1.04
N TRP A 383 20.22 -5.31 2.25
CA TRP A 383 20.39 -3.95 2.74
C TRP A 383 21.40 -3.17 1.89
N LEU A 384 22.60 -3.72 1.68
CA LEU A 384 23.68 -3.01 0.98
C LEU A 384 23.34 -2.72 -0.49
N PHE A 385 22.76 -3.68 -1.21
CA PHE A 385 22.38 -3.50 -2.61
C PHE A 385 21.28 -2.45 -2.79
N ASN A 386 20.40 -2.27 -1.80
CA ASN A 386 19.29 -1.33 -1.93
C ASN A 386 19.56 0.03 -1.28
N TRP A 387 20.32 0.08 -0.19
CA TRP A 387 20.67 1.30 0.51
C TRP A 387 21.83 2.06 -0.14
N ARG A 388 22.89 1.38 -0.58
CA ARG A 388 24.08 2.05 -1.14
C ARG A 388 23.77 2.93 -2.36
N PRO A 389 23.00 2.50 -3.38
CA PRO A 389 22.68 3.36 -4.52
C PRO A 389 21.92 4.62 -4.10
N MET A 390 20.98 4.49 -3.16
CA MET A 390 20.19 5.62 -2.64
C MET A 390 21.03 6.58 -1.80
N GLN A 391 22.07 6.08 -1.12
CA GLN A 391 23.03 6.90 -0.41
C GLN A 391 23.98 7.61 -1.36
N LEU A 392 24.48 6.93 -2.39
CA LEU A 392 25.35 7.52 -3.42
C LEU A 392 24.63 8.63 -4.20
N GLU A 393 23.35 8.42 -4.54
CA GLU A 393 22.53 9.46 -5.17
C GLU A 393 22.42 10.71 -4.28
N ALA A 394 22.14 10.52 -2.98
CA ALA A 394 22.04 11.64 -2.03
C ALA A 394 23.37 12.36 -1.76
N LEU A 395 24.51 11.68 -1.94
CA LEU A 395 25.84 12.27 -1.80
C LEU A 395 26.29 13.04 -3.07
N ALA A 396 25.58 12.90 -4.19
CA ALA A 396 25.91 13.62 -5.41
C ALA A 396 25.71 15.13 -5.23
N GLN A 397 26.65 15.92 -5.76
CA GLN A 397 26.62 17.39 -5.78
C GLN A 397 25.96 17.90 -7.07
N ASN A 398 24.75 17.46 -7.34
CA ASN A 398 23.96 17.88 -8.49
C ASN A 398 22.48 18.00 -8.09
N GLU A 399 21.65 18.52 -9.00
CA GLU A 399 20.21 18.72 -8.75
C GLU A 399 19.51 17.42 -8.31
N MET A 400 19.91 16.27 -8.85
CA MET A 400 19.37 14.97 -8.47
C MET A 400 19.69 14.61 -7.01
N GLY A 401 20.91 14.88 -6.56
CA GLY A 401 21.33 14.71 -5.17
C GLY A 401 20.58 15.65 -4.22
N ASP A 402 20.32 16.88 -4.64
CA ASP A 402 19.48 17.83 -3.88
C ASP A 402 18.07 17.29 -3.70
N HIS A 403 17.45 16.81 -4.78
CA HIS A 403 16.14 16.17 -4.76
C HIS A 403 16.11 14.91 -3.89
N ALA A 404 17.18 14.10 -3.94
CA ALA A 404 17.30 12.90 -3.11
C ALA A 404 17.38 13.24 -1.61
N ARG A 405 18.21 14.22 -1.20
CA ARG A 405 18.31 14.67 0.20
C ARG A 405 17.00 15.26 0.71
N ARG A 406 16.25 15.96 -0.14
CA ARG A 406 14.93 16.54 0.20
C ARG A 406 13.77 15.55 0.15
N SER A 407 14.00 14.33 -0.34
CA SER A 407 12.96 13.31 -0.53
C SER A 407 12.25 12.96 0.79
N VAL A 408 10.92 13.05 0.78
CA VAL A 408 10.09 12.61 1.92
C VAL A 408 10.26 11.11 2.18
N LEU A 409 10.44 10.31 1.14
CA LEU A 409 10.66 8.86 1.27
C LEU A 409 11.97 8.52 1.96
N ARG A 410 13.04 9.28 1.66
CA ARG A 410 14.34 9.12 2.32
C ARG A 410 14.24 9.46 3.80
N LYS A 411 13.62 10.60 4.10
CA LYS A 411 13.35 11.01 5.50
C LYS A 411 12.54 9.93 6.22
N PHE A 412 11.46 9.45 5.60
CA PHE A 412 10.62 8.39 6.18
C PHE A 412 11.43 7.13 6.50
N TYR A 413 12.26 6.63 5.57
CA TYR A 413 13.15 5.49 5.82
C TYR A 413 14.09 5.72 7.02
N ILE A 414 14.77 6.87 7.05
CA ILE A 414 15.73 7.19 8.12
C ILE A 414 15.01 7.31 9.46
N TYR A 415 13.88 8.02 9.52
CA TYR A 415 13.08 8.15 10.74
C TYR A 415 12.53 6.80 11.19
N LEU A 416 12.08 5.93 10.27
CA LEU A 416 11.60 4.60 10.60
C LEU A 416 12.73 3.74 11.21
N ALA A 417 13.93 3.77 10.63
CA ALA A 417 15.10 3.06 11.16
C ALA A 417 15.51 3.58 12.55
N LEU A 418 15.53 4.91 12.74
CA LEU A 418 15.83 5.52 14.04
C LEU A 418 14.75 5.20 15.07
N PHE A 419 13.47 5.32 14.71
CA PHE A 419 12.35 5.03 15.58
C PHE A 419 12.36 3.56 16.05
N ALA A 420 12.50 2.62 15.12
CA ALA A 420 12.62 1.19 15.44
C ALA A 420 13.82 0.93 16.36
N SER A 421 14.94 1.62 16.12
CA SER A 421 16.14 1.46 16.94
C SER A 421 16.00 2.05 18.34
N VAL A 422 15.31 3.19 18.49
CA VAL A 422 15.03 3.80 19.80
C VAL A 422 14.08 2.92 20.60
N ILE A 423 12.99 2.42 19.99
CA ILE A 423 12.06 1.52 20.67
C ILE A 423 12.76 0.24 21.09
N GLY A 424 13.47 -0.42 20.19
CA GLY A 424 14.18 -1.65 20.51
C GLY A 424 15.28 -1.43 21.55
N GLY A 425 16.00 -0.31 21.47
CA GLY A 425 16.98 0.11 22.48
C GLY A 425 16.34 0.37 23.85
N MET A 426 15.17 1.01 23.89
CA MET A 426 14.41 1.20 25.13
C MET A 426 13.97 -0.14 25.72
N THR A 427 13.47 -1.09 24.91
CA THR A 427 13.12 -2.43 25.38
C THR A 427 14.33 -3.15 25.99
N ALA A 428 15.49 -3.09 25.33
CA ALA A 428 16.73 -3.66 25.85
C ALA A 428 17.21 -2.95 27.14
N ALA A 429 17.09 -1.63 27.22
CA ALA A 429 17.44 -0.84 28.40
C ALA A 429 16.53 -1.16 29.59
N VAL A 430 15.23 -1.27 29.36
CA VAL A 430 14.26 -1.67 30.39
C VAL A 430 14.58 -3.07 30.90
N GLY A 431 14.85 -4.02 29.99
CA GLY A 431 15.27 -5.37 30.37
C GLY A 431 16.56 -5.39 31.19
N LEU A 432 17.56 -4.59 30.81
CA LEU A 432 18.81 -4.42 31.54
C LEU A 432 18.59 -3.86 32.95
N VAL A 433 17.84 -2.76 33.06
CA VAL A 433 17.55 -2.11 34.35
C VAL A 433 16.74 -3.05 35.24
N TYR A 434 15.75 -3.75 34.68
CA TYR A 434 15.00 -4.78 35.40
C TYR A 434 15.91 -5.88 35.94
N LEU A 435 16.82 -6.41 35.13
CA LEU A 435 17.78 -7.43 35.55
C LEU A 435 18.63 -6.94 36.73
N LEU A 436 19.20 -5.74 36.63
CA LEU A 436 20.03 -5.15 37.69
C LEU A 436 19.23 -4.91 38.98
N LEU A 437 18.03 -4.34 38.87
CA LEU A 437 17.17 -4.09 40.04
C LEU A 437 16.73 -5.40 40.69
N ARG A 438 16.33 -6.40 39.90
CA ARG A 438 15.95 -7.72 40.40
C ARG A 438 17.10 -8.34 41.20
N THR A 439 18.33 -8.32 40.68
CA THR A 439 19.51 -8.87 41.37
C THR A 439 19.80 -8.13 42.68
N VAL A 440 19.73 -6.80 42.68
CA VAL A 440 19.96 -6.01 43.90
C VAL A 440 18.88 -6.24 44.95
N LEU A 441 17.61 -6.30 44.55
CA LEU A 441 16.47 -6.45 45.48
C LEU A 441 16.35 -7.86 46.05
N THR A 442 16.69 -8.88 45.27
CA THR A 442 16.61 -10.28 45.71
C THR A 442 17.90 -10.76 46.37
N GLY A 443 19.03 -10.08 46.14
CA GLY A 443 20.35 -10.52 46.60
C GLY A 443 20.87 -11.77 45.88
N ASP A 444 20.15 -12.25 44.86
CA ASP A 444 20.50 -13.42 44.06
C ASP A 444 20.60 -13.04 42.58
N ALA A 445 21.78 -13.22 42.01
CA ALA A 445 22.03 -12.97 40.60
C ALA A 445 21.50 -14.12 39.72
N GLY A 446 21.39 -15.34 40.27
CA GLY A 446 21.18 -16.56 39.48
C GLY A 446 22.40 -16.92 38.63
N SER A 447 22.38 -18.13 38.06
CA SER A 447 23.49 -18.65 37.24
C SER A 447 23.67 -17.93 35.90
N ASP A 448 22.58 -17.38 35.35
CA ASP A 448 22.54 -16.85 33.98
C ASP A 448 22.72 -15.32 33.93
N PHE A 449 23.02 -14.69 35.06
CA PHE A 449 23.13 -13.23 35.17
C PHE A 449 24.05 -12.61 34.12
N VAL A 450 25.28 -13.12 34.02
CA VAL A 450 26.30 -12.59 33.10
C VAL A 450 25.86 -12.74 31.65
N ASN A 451 25.23 -13.87 31.33
CA ASN A 451 24.70 -14.13 29.99
C ASN A 451 23.59 -13.12 29.63
N GLN A 452 22.59 -12.95 30.50
CA GLN A 452 21.49 -12.01 30.27
C GLN A 452 21.98 -10.56 30.20
N LEU A 453 22.91 -10.20 31.10
CA LEU A 453 23.55 -8.88 31.12
C LEU A 453 24.24 -8.57 29.79
N LEU A 454 25.09 -9.48 29.31
CA LEU A 454 25.78 -9.32 28.02
C LEU A 454 24.79 -9.30 26.85
N ASN A 455 23.71 -10.09 26.90
CA ASN A 455 22.66 -10.09 25.88
C ASN A 455 21.88 -8.76 25.82
N PHE A 456 21.64 -8.09 26.93
CA PHE A 456 21.07 -6.74 26.89
C PHE A 456 22.08 -5.69 26.41
N ILE A 457 23.34 -5.78 26.86
CA ILE A 457 24.41 -4.86 26.45
C ILE A 457 24.67 -4.96 24.94
N GLN A 458 24.74 -6.16 24.37
CA GLN A 458 24.96 -6.33 22.93
C GLN A 458 23.79 -5.80 22.09
N LEU A 459 22.53 -5.96 22.54
CA LEU A 459 21.38 -5.35 21.87
C LEU A 459 21.43 -3.82 21.91
N LEU A 460 21.75 -3.24 23.07
CA LEU A 460 21.96 -1.79 23.20
C LEU A 460 23.08 -1.29 22.28
N PHE A 461 24.18 -2.04 22.20
CA PHE A 461 25.28 -1.75 21.28
C PHE A 461 24.80 -1.77 19.82
N LEU A 462 24.09 -2.82 19.39
CA LEU A 462 23.58 -2.93 18.02
C LEU A 462 22.62 -1.80 17.65
N PHE A 463 21.65 -1.49 18.51
CA PHE A 463 20.75 -0.36 18.28
C PHE A 463 21.51 0.98 18.24
N SER A 464 22.52 1.14 19.09
CA SER A 464 23.38 2.33 19.08
C SER A 464 24.14 2.48 17.76
N VAL A 465 24.66 1.38 17.18
CA VAL A 465 25.32 1.40 15.87
C VAL A 465 24.36 1.87 14.78
N VAL A 466 23.14 1.32 14.73
CA VAL A 466 22.12 1.72 13.75
C VAL A 466 21.72 3.19 13.92
N ILE A 467 21.54 3.65 15.16
CA ILE A 467 21.24 5.04 15.50
C ILE A 467 22.37 5.96 15.03
N ILE A 468 23.61 5.68 15.42
CA ILE A 468 24.76 6.52 15.08
C ILE A 468 24.91 6.64 13.57
N TYR A 469 24.79 5.52 12.84
CA TYR A 469 24.88 5.52 11.39
C TYR A 469 23.79 6.39 10.75
N HIS A 470 22.51 6.12 11.03
CA HIS A 470 21.39 6.82 10.39
C HIS A 470 21.26 8.28 10.86
N LEU A 471 21.67 8.59 12.10
CA LEU A 471 21.70 9.96 12.61
C LEU A 471 22.80 10.79 11.93
N ARG A 472 23.97 10.20 11.66
CA ARG A 472 25.02 10.87 10.88
C ARG A 472 24.54 11.18 9.47
N VAL A 473 23.87 10.22 8.83
CA VAL A 473 23.26 10.43 7.50
C VAL A 473 22.23 11.55 7.53
N MET A 474 21.32 11.55 8.51
CA MET A 474 20.32 12.62 8.66
C MET A 474 20.95 14.00 8.86
N ARG A 475 21.97 14.09 9.73
CA ARG A 475 22.67 15.35 10.00
C ARG A 475 23.40 15.86 8.76
N ALA A 476 24.08 14.99 8.04
CA ALA A 476 24.77 15.33 6.79
C ALA A 476 23.78 15.82 5.72
N ASP A 477 22.63 15.14 5.56
CA ASP A 477 21.58 15.60 4.63
C ASP A 477 21.06 16.98 5.04
N GLY A 478 20.86 17.20 6.34
CA GLY A 478 20.39 18.47 6.90
C GLY A 478 21.35 19.63 6.65
N THR A 479 22.65 19.44 6.91
CA THR A 479 23.68 20.46 6.68
C THR A 479 23.79 20.81 5.20
N SER A 480 23.82 19.81 4.31
CA SER A 480 23.89 20.08 2.87
C SER A 480 22.65 20.81 2.34
N ILE A 481 21.45 20.52 2.90
CA ILE A 481 20.24 21.24 2.53
C ILE A 481 20.28 22.69 3.03
N SER A 482 20.74 22.93 4.26
CA SER A 482 20.83 24.28 4.80
C SER A 482 21.83 25.14 4.04
N ASP A 483 22.96 24.57 3.64
CA ASP A 483 24.01 25.29 2.90
C ASP A 483 23.49 25.72 1.52
N LEU A 484 22.84 24.80 0.79
CA LEU A 484 22.23 25.09 -0.51
C LEU A 484 21.06 26.08 -0.42
N LEU A 485 20.23 25.98 0.63
CA LEU A 485 19.16 26.96 0.86
C LEU A 485 19.74 28.33 1.19
N ALA A 486 20.81 28.39 2.00
CA ALA A 486 21.49 29.63 2.32
C ALA A 486 22.10 30.28 1.06
N GLU A 487 22.70 29.50 0.16
CA GLU A 487 23.21 29.97 -1.13
C GLU A 487 22.09 30.49 -2.04
N LYS A 488 20.99 29.75 -2.17
CA LYS A 488 19.86 30.19 -2.99
C LYS A 488 19.16 31.43 -2.42
N GLN A 489 19.06 31.52 -1.10
CA GLN A 489 18.50 32.69 -0.42
C GLN A 489 19.42 33.90 -0.56
N SER A 490 20.74 33.72 -0.40
CA SER A 490 21.69 34.83 -0.52
C SER A 490 21.80 35.36 -1.94
N ALA A 491 21.50 34.54 -2.96
CA ALA A 491 21.36 34.98 -4.34
C ALA A 491 20.00 35.65 -4.65
N PHE A 492 19.02 35.58 -3.74
CA PHE A 492 17.68 36.10 -3.97
C PHE A 492 17.52 37.53 -3.43
N GLY A 493 17.46 38.50 -4.34
CA GLY A 493 17.20 39.90 -4.04
C GLY A 493 15.72 40.17 -3.75
N VAL A 494 15.44 40.79 -2.60
CA VAL A 494 14.11 41.21 -2.15
C VAL A 494 14.09 42.72 -1.98
N LEU A 495 13.13 43.36 -2.62
CA LEU A 495 12.88 44.78 -2.51
C LEU A 495 11.75 45.04 -1.50
N ILE A 496 11.96 45.91 -0.51
CA ILE A 496 10.91 46.36 0.42
C ILE A 496 10.58 47.80 0.08
N VAL A 497 9.31 48.08 -0.24
CA VAL A 497 8.85 49.46 -0.43
C VAL A 497 8.41 50.01 0.91
N ASP A 498 9.08 51.07 1.36
CA ASP A 498 8.74 51.77 2.59
C ASP A 498 7.40 52.50 2.44
N SER A 499 6.43 52.11 3.27
CA SER A 499 5.09 52.70 3.34
C SER A 499 4.85 53.49 4.62
N GLY A 500 5.89 53.70 5.45
CA GLY A 500 5.74 54.30 6.79
C GLY A 500 5.38 53.29 7.88
N ASP A 501 5.09 53.79 9.09
CA ASP A 501 4.60 53.04 10.26
C ASP A 501 5.46 51.85 10.72
N GLY A 502 6.77 51.91 10.52
CA GLY A 502 7.68 50.82 10.92
C GLY A 502 7.51 49.54 10.10
N PHE A 503 6.87 49.62 8.92
CA PHE A 503 6.65 48.48 8.03
C PHE A 503 7.96 47.79 7.62
N VAL A 504 8.99 48.57 7.24
CA VAL A 504 10.31 48.04 6.88
C VAL A 504 10.94 47.28 8.04
N GLU A 505 10.87 47.82 9.26
CA GLU A 505 11.40 47.19 10.46
C GLU A 505 10.63 45.90 10.81
N SER A 506 9.30 45.89 10.67
CA SER A 506 8.50 44.69 10.93
C SER A 506 8.78 43.56 9.92
N VAL A 507 8.94 43.89 8.63
CA VAL A 507 9.32 42.93 7.59
C VAL A 507 10.74 42.43 7.80
N LYS A 508 11.71 43.32 8.10
CA LYS A 508 13.09 42.91 8.44
C LYS A 508 13.12 42.02 9.68
N ALA A 509 12.41 42.38 10.74
CA ALA A 509 12.31 41.56 11.95
C ALA A 509 11.67 40.20 11.68
N ALA A 510 10.66 40.12 10.81
CA ALA A 510 10.05 38.85 10.40
C ALA A 510 11.00 37.99 9.53
N LEU A 511 11.78 38.60 8.63
CA LEU A 511 12.80 37.93 7.84
C LEU A 511 13.94 37.39 8.73
N VAL A 512 14.38 38.17 9.71
CA VAL A 512 15.37 37.72 10.72
C VAL A 512 14.80 36.60 11.58
N LYS A 513 13.56 36.72 12.06
CA LYS A 513 12.88 35.71 12.88
C LYS A 513 12.65 34.39 12.12
N SER A 514 12.53 34.43 10.80
CA SER A 514 12.42 33.25 9.94
C SER A 514 13.78 32.72 9.46
N GLU A 515 14.89 33.33 9.92
CA GLU A 515 16.27 33.00 9.51
C GLU A 515 16.48 33.07 7.99
N ALA A 516 15.71 33.90 7.29
CA ALA A 516 15.80 34.05 5.84
C ALA A 516 17.09 34.82 5.48
N LYS A 517 18.01 34.17 4.76
CA LYS A 517 19.29 34.75 4.34
C LYS A 517 19.19 35.51 3.00
N VAL A 518 18.15 36.31 2.82
CA VAL A 518 17.89 37.04 1.56
C VAL A 518 18.57 38.41 1.52
N GLN A 519 18.95 38.88 0.33
CA GLN A 519 19.46 40.24 0.16
C GLN A 519 18.30 41.23 0.15
N VAL A 520 18.23 42.10 1.15
CA VAL A 520 17.13 43.07 1.29
C VAL A 520 17.59 44.45 0.86
N THR A 521 16.88 45.05 -0.08
CA THR A 521 17.04 46.46 -0.47
C THR A 521 15.76 47.22 -0.15
N VAL A 522 15.89 48.38 0.50
CA VAL A 522 14.75 49.23 0.85
C VAL A 522 14.65 50.36 -0.16
N THR A 523 13.44 50.66 -0.62
CA THR A 523 13.18 51.77 -1.54
C THR A 523 11.90 52.50 -1.17
N THR A 524 11.68 53.67 -1.75
CA THR A 524 10.45 54.46 -1.61
C THR A 524 9.61 54.34 -2.87
N LEU A 525 8.40 54.92 -2.85
CA LEU A 525 7.48 54.88 -4.00
C LEU A 525 7.97 55.67 -5.23
N ALA A 526 8.99 56.53 -5.08
CA ALA A 526 9.37 57.53 -6.07
C ALA A 526 10.00 56.93 -7.34
N GLU A 527 10.93 55.98 -7.22
CA GLU A 527 11.65 55.41 -8.37
C GLU A 527 12.02 53.94 -8.16
N LYS A 528 12.05 53.16 -9.25
CA LYS A 528 12.54 51.78 -9.21
C LYS A 528 14.07 51.79 -9.02
N PRO A 529 14.60 51.18 -7.95
CA PRO A 529 16.04 51.10 -7.76
C PRO A 529 16.70 50.23 -8.83
N GLN A 530 17.95 50.56 -9.17
CA GLN A 530 18.76 49.76 -10.09
C GLN A 530 19.18 48.45 -9.41
N GLY A 531 18.84 47.33 -10.03
CA GLY A 531 19.15 45.99 -9.53
C GLY A 531 18.20 44.93 -10.10
N ASP A 532 18.62 43.67 -10.04
CA ASP A 532 17.76 42.53 -10.34
C ASP A 532 17.17 41.97 -9.05
N PHE A 533 15.85 42.06 -8.91
CA PHE A 533 15.12 41.68 -7.70
C PHE A 533 14.10 40.60 -8.06
N GLY A 534 14.14 39.49 -7.32
CA GLY A 534 13.22 38.36 -7.54
C GLY A 534 11.85 38.58 -6.89
N ALA A 535 11.77 39.45 -5.87
CA ALA A 535 10.50 39.81 -5.24
C ALA A 535 10.45 41.26 -4.75
N VAL A 536 9.24 41.83 -4.69
CA VAL A 536 8.95 43.12 -4.05
C VAL A 536 7.89 42.91 -2.96
N ILE A 537 8.14 43.44 -1.76
CA ILE A 537 7.25 43.42 -0.61
C ILE A 537 6.62 44.80 -0.45
N VAL A 538 5.29 44.86 -0.45
CA VAL A 538 4.49 46.08 -0.32
C VAL A 538 3.40 45.91 0.74
N SER A 539 3.06 47.00 1.42
CA SER A 539 1.90 47.05 2.31
C SER A 539 0.60 47.06 1.49
N GLY A 540 -0.44 46.36 1.96
CA GLY A 540 -1.75 46.28 1.29
C GLY A 540 -2.39 47.66 1.03
N GLY A 541 -2.11 48.65 1.88
CA GLY A 541 -2.60 50.03 1.68
C GLY A 541 -2.03 50.72 0.44
N VAL A 542 -0.84 50.31 -0.03
CA VAL A 542 -0.16 50.91 -1.19
C VAL A 542 -0.79 50.50 -2.53
N LEU A 543 -1.43 49.33 -2.58
CA LEU A 543 -2.08 48.80 -3.78
C LEU A 543 -3.58 49.11 -3.85
N ALA A 544 -4.20 49.49 -2.73
CA ALA A 544 -5.62 49.84 -2.64
C ALA A 544 -5.90 51.31 -3.02
N VAL A 545 -4.87 52.15 -3.10
CA VAL A 545 -4.97 53.56 -3.51
C VAL A 545 -4.62 53.66 -5.00
N GLU A 546 -5.33 54.49 -5.76
CA GLU A 546 -5.17 54.68 -7.22
C GLU A 546 -3.74 55.07 -7.67
N ASP A 547 -2.87 55.46 -6.74
CA ASP A 547 -1.51 56.00 -6.95
C ASP A 547 -0.36 54.98 -6.93
N ALA A 548 -0.61 53.66 -7.02
CA ALA A 548 0.50 52.69 -7.10
C ALA A 548 1.40 52.96 -8.35
N PRO A 549 2.72 53.23 -8.19
CA PRO A 549 3.62 53.59 -9.29
C PRO A 549 3.65 52.57 -10.42
N ALA A 550 3.78 53.05 -11.67
CA ALA A 550 3.76 52.20 -12.87
C ALA A 550 4.79 51.05 -12.83
N TRP A 551 5.94 51.28 -12.20
CA TRP A 551 7.01 50.29 -12.09
C TRP A 551 6.69 49.13 -11.13
N ILE A 552 5.86 49.36 -10.09
CA ILE A 552 5.37 48.28 -9.20
C ILE A 552 4.35 47.43 -9.96
N ARG A 553 3.53 48.05 -10.82
CA ARG A 553 2.57 47.35 -11.69
C ARG A 553 3.29 46.50 -12.75
N SER A 554 4.39 46.99 -13.33
CA SER A 554 5.19 46.29 -14.35
C SER A 554 6.39 45.49 -13.81
N PHE A 555 6.48 45.25 -12.50
CA PHE A 555 7.55 44.44 -11.93
C PHE A 555 7.46 42.97 -12.40
N ASN A 556 8.53 42.48 -13.01
CA ASN A 556 8.61 41.13 -13.60
C ASN A 556 8.75 40.00 -12.57
N GLY A 557 9.15 40.30 -11.33
CA GLY A 557 9.29 39.31 -10.25
C GLY A 557 8.02 39.11 -9.42
N ASN A 558 8.15 38.38 -8.31
CA ASN A 558 7.01 38.08 -7.43
C ASN A 558 6.63 39.29 -6.56
N LYS A 559 5.33 39.60 -6.46
CA LYS A 559 4.82 40.66 -5.58
C LYS A 559 4.24 40.04 -4.32
N VAL A 560 4.77 40.41 -3.17
CA VAL A 560 4.32 39.93 -1.86
C VAL A 560 3.61 41.07 -1.17
N ILE A 561 2.31 40.90 -0.94
CA ILE A 561 1.47 41.92 -0.31
C ILE A 561 1.29 41.55 1.16
N VAL A 562 1.79 42.38 2.05
CA VAL A 562 1.58 42.20 3.49
C VAL A 562 0.27 42.87 3.85
N GLN A 563 -0.67 42.08 4.40
CA GLN A 563 -1.94 42.58 4.89
C GLN A 563 -1.67 43.66 5.94
N ASN A 564 -2.15 44.87 5.67
CA ASN A 564 -2.22 45.93 6.67
C ASN A 564 -3.69 46.02 7.11
N GLU A 565 -3.93 46.31 8.39
CA GLU A 565 -5.27 46.58 8.93
C GLU A 565 -5.80 47.92 8.38
N ALA A 566 -6.02 48.01 7.07
CA ALA A 566 -6.85 49.06 6.53
C ALA A 566 -8.28 48.79 7.02
N MET A 567 -8.84 49.74 7.79
CA MET A 567 -10.04 49.60 8.63
C MET A 567 -11.34 49.10 7.94
N ASN A 568 -11.37 48.80 6.64
CA ASN A 568 -12.57 48.44 5.89
C ASN A 568 -12.38 47.39 4.77
N LEU A 569 -11.31 46.57 4.80
CA LEU A 569 -11.05 45.56 3.76
C LEU A 569 -11.08 44.13 4.32
N VAL A 570 -11.90 43.26 3.72
CA VAL A 570 -11.97 41.82 4.02
C VAL A 570 -11.37 41.05 2.85
N TRP A 571 -10.32 40.26 3.12
CA TRP A 571 -9.66 39.43 2.10
C TRP A 571 -10.27 38.03 2.04
N ALA A 572 -10.49 37.49 0.85
CA ALA A 572 -10.96 36.14 0.61
C ALA A 572 -9.97 35.41 -0.33
N ASP A 573 -9.64 34.16 -0.01
CA ASP A 573 -8.68 33.36 -0.80
C ASP A 573 -9.28 32.89 -2.13
N ASP A 574 -10.62 32.77 -2.21
CA ASP A 574 -11.37 32.47 -3.42
C ASP A 574 -12.78 33.08 -3.43
N ALA A 575 -13.49 32.94 -4.56
CA ALA A 575 -14.85 33.47 -4.72
C ALA A 575 -15.88 32.81 -3.79
N ALA A 576 -15.66 31.57 -3.35
CA ALA A 576 -16.56 30.88 -2.43
C ALA A 576 -16.42 31.42 -1.01
N GLN A 577 -15.18 31.67 -0.58
CA GLN A 577 -14.88 32.34 0.69
C GLN A 577 -15.35 33.79 0.68
N ALA A 578 -15.28 34.49 -0.46
CA ALA A 578 -15.83 35.84 -0.59
C ALA A 578 -17.35 35.85 -0.37
N ALA A 579 -18.08 34.92 -1.00
CA ALA A 579 -19.52 34.77 -0.81
C ALA A 579 -19.89 34.42 0.64
N LEU A 580 -19.13 33.52 1.28
CA LEU A 580 -19.29 33.18 2.70
C LEU A 580 -19.04 34.37 3.62
N SER A 581 -17.99 35.16 3.35
CA SER A 581 -17.67 36.38 4.11
C SER A 581 -18.78 37.42 4.00
N VAL A 582 -19.35 37.61 2.80
CA VAL A 582 -20.51 38.49 2.57
C VAL A 582 -21.74 37.96 3.31
N GLN A 583 -21.99 36.65 3.29
CA GLN A 583 -23.09 36.04 4.03
C GLN A 583 -22.95 36.23 5.54
N MET A 584 -21.76 35.98 6.11
CA MET A 584 -21.50 36.19 7.54
C MET A 584 -21.67 37.66 7.95
N MET A 585 -21.22 38.60 7.12
CA MET A 585 -21.43 40.04 7.35
C MET A 585 -22.91 40.42 7.31
N ALA A 586 -23.68 39.86 6.38
CA ALA A 586 -25.14 40.07 6.29
C ALA A 586 -25.89 39.48 7.49
N GLU A 587 -25.37 38.42 8.09
CA GLU A 587 -25.90 37.76 9.30
C GLU A 587 -25.42 38.41 10.61
N GLY A 588 -24.66 39.51 10.54
CA GLY A 588 -24.14 40.24 11.71
C GLY A 588 -23.02 39.51 12.46
N GLN A 589 -22.42 38.49 11.84
CA GLN A 589 -21.33 37.71 12.40
C GLN A 589 -19.97 38.34 12.05
N ALA A 590 -19.02 38.32 12.99
CA ALA A 590 -17.66 38.75 12.73
C ALA A 590 -16.95 37.76 11.79
N VAL A 591 -16.35 38.28 10.71
CA VAL A 591 -15.59 37.47 9.74
C VAL A 591 -14.33 36.92 10.42
N GLN A 592 -14.28 35.61 10.67
CA GLN A 592 -13.10 34.97 11.24
C GLN A 592 -12.01 34.77 10.18
N ILE A 593 -10.87 35.46 10.35
CA ILE A 593 -9.66 35.23 9.58
C ILE A 593 -9.03 33.91 10.05
N LYS A 594 -9.38 32.81 9.39
CA LYS A 594 -8.77 31.50 9.66
C LYS A 594 -7.30 31.54 9.22
N LYS A 595 -6.37 31.80 10.15
CA LYS A 595 -4.96 31.43 9.98
C LYS A 595 -4.92 29.92 9.77
N GLN A 596 -4.61 29.49 8.55
CA GLN A 596 -4.47 28.08 8.20
C GLN A 596 -3.14 27.55 8.76
N SER A 597 -3.01 27.48 10.10
CA SER A 597 -1.93 26.72 10.70
C SER A 597 -2.31 25.24 10.58
N ARG A 598 -1.64 24.53 9.66
CA ARG A 598 -1.71 23.07 9.65
C ARG A 598 -1.10 22.60 10.97
N SER A 599 -1.96 22.24 11.91
CA SER A 599 -1.54 21.79 13.24
C SER A 599 -0.49 20.68 13.12
N ALA A 600 0.64 20.83 13.80
CA ALA A 600 1.71 19.83 13.83
C ALA A 600 1.19 18.43 14.25
N TRP A 601 0.07 18.38 14.96
CA TRP A 601 -0.65 17.15 15.31
C TRP A 601 -1.08 16.30 14.12
N ILE A 602 -1.39 16.91 12.97
CA ILE A 602 -1.79 16.15 11.77
C ILE A 602 -0.61 15.30 11.25
N PHE A 603 0.62 15.79 11.35
CA PHE A 603 1.81 15.01 11.00
C PHE A 603 2.06 13.86 11.96
N VAL A 604 1.82 14.07 13.27
CA VAL A 604 1.90 13.01 14.29
C VAL A 604 0.85 11.93 14.01
N VAL A 605 -0.39 12.31 13.71
CA VAL A 605 -1.47 11.38 13.35
C VAL A 605 -1.12 10.58 12.09
N TYR A 606 -0.55 11.21 11.05
CA TYR A 606 -0.13 10.49 9.85
C TYR A 606 1.04 9.53 10.10
N VAL A 607 1.99 9.86 10.98
CA VAL A 607 3.07 8.96 11.35
C VAL A 607 2.55 7.75 12.13
N PHE A 608 1.66 7.96 13.11
CA PHE A 608 1.02 6.85 13.84
C PHE A 608 0.13 6.00 12.95
N ALA A 609 -0.63 6.60 12.03
CA ALA A 609 -1.43 5.86 11.05
C ALA A 609 -0.55 5.04 10.10
N ALA A 610 0.59 5.58 9.66
CA ALA A 610 1.54 4.84 8.82
C ALA A 610 2.20 3.68 9.57
N LEU A 611 2.57 3.87 10.84
CA LEU A 611 3.12 2.80 11.68
C LEU A 611 2.09 1.71 11.98
N PHE A 612 0.85 2.10 12.27
CA PHE A 612 -0.26 1.16 12.46
C PHE A 612 -0.57 0.39 11.16
N ALA A 613 -0.58 1.06 10.01
CA ALA A 613 -0.74 0.41 8.72
C ALA A 613 0.42 -0.55 8.40
N LEU A 614 1.66 -0.18 8.73
CA LEU A 614 2.84 -1.05 8.59
C LEU A 614 2.73 -2.28 9.50
N GLN A 615 2.29 -2.10 10.75
CA GLN A 615 2.05 -3.20 11.70
C GLN A 615 0.94 -4.12 11.19
N MET A 616 -0.19 -3.56 10.73
CA MET A 616 -1.27 -4.34 10.14
C MET A 616 -0.81 -5.07 8.88
N LEU A 617 0.04 -4.46 8.06
CA LEU A 617 0.64 -5.11 6.91
C LEU A 617 1.51 -6.30 7.34
N PHE A 618 2.37 -6.14 8.36
CA PHE A 618 3.17 -7.25 8.92
C PHE A 618 2.30 -8.35 9.51
N VAL A 619 1.20 -8.02 10.20
CA VAL A 619 0.25 -9.00 10.77
C VAL A 619 -0.49 -9.74 9.66
N VAL A 620 -0.98 -9.04 8.64
CA VAL A 620 -1.67 -9.64 7.48
C VAL A 620 -0.70 -10.49 6.65
N LEU A 621 0.56 -10.06 6.50
CA LEU A 621 1.61 -10.86 5.86
C LEU A 621 1.96 -12.10 6.69
N ALA A 622 2.08 -11.97 8.01
CA ALA A 622 2.33 -13.10 8.90
C ALA A 622 1.15 -14.10 8.91
N LEU A 623 -0.09 -13.61 8.92
CA LEU A 623 -1.29 -14.43 8.79
C LEU A 623 -1.38 -15.08 7.40
N GLY A 624 -1.06 -14.35 6.33
CA GLY A 624 -1.01 -14.89 4.98
C GLY A 624 0.05 -15.98 4.84
N ILE A 625 1.23 -15.77 5.42
CA ILE A 625 2.30 -16.77 5.47
C ILE A 625 1.87 -17.97 6.30
N SER A 626 1.27 -17.79 7.49
CA SER A 626 0.78 -18.88 8.35
C SER A 626 -0.33 -19.72 7.68
N LEU A 627 -1.27 -19.07 6.99
CA LEU A 627 -2.33 -19.75 6.23
C LEU A 627 -1.78 -20.54 5.03
N ILE A 628 -0.61 -20.17 4.49
CA ILE A 628 0.03 -20.82 3.35
C ILE A 628 1.05 -21.89 3.80
N SER A 629 1.77 -21.66 4.91
CA SER A 629 2.84 -22.53 5.39
C SER A 629 2.37 -23.68 6.26
N GLY A 630 1.10 -23.68 6.72
CA GLY A 630 0.54 -24.79 7.49
C GLY A 630 1.29 -25.05 8.80
N PHE A 631 1.66 -23.98 9.51
CA PHE A 631 2.02 -24.03 10.92
C PHE A 631 0.86 -23.57 11.79
#